data_AF-A0A1B6Q9F1-F1
#
_entry.id   AF-A0A1B6Q9F1-F1
#
_cell.length_a   1.000
_cell.length_b   1.000
_cell.length_c   1.000
_cell.angle_alpha   90.00
_cell.angle_beta   90.00
_cell.angle_gamma   90.00
#
_symmetry.space_group_name_H-M   'P 1'
#
loop_
_entity.id
_entity.type
_entity.pdbx_description
1 polymer ?
#
loop_
_entity_poly.entity_id
_entity_poly.type
_entity_poly.pdbx_seq_one_letter_code
_entity_poly.pdbx_strand_id
1 'polypeptide(L)'
;MAKSLTDDVMVLVIENVIPMLSDLSSVCARQGAGILLSLLVQGLAVELVPYAPFLVVPLLKCMSDPDGSVRQTVTHSFAALVPLLPLSRGASLPGGLSERLSSSAEDGQFLEQLLDNTQIDDFKLNIDLSVELRRYQQEGINWLAFLRRFKLHGILCDGMGLGKTLQASAIVACH
;
A
#
# COMPACT_ATOMS: atom_id res chain seq x y z
N MET A 1 -10.55 0.70 -26.20
CA MET A 1 -9.20 1.25 -26.45
C MET A 1 -8.19 0.71 -25.44
N ALA A 2 -8.40 0.89 -24.12
CA ALA A 2 -7.51 0.28 -23.12
C ALA A 2 -7.43 -1.26 -23.24
N LYS A 3 -8.57 -1.96 -23.36
CA LYS A 3 -8.65 -3.42 -23.55
C LYS A 3 -7.94 -3.99 -24.79
N SER A 4 -7.55 -3.14 -25.73
CA SER A 4 -6.90 -3.55 -26.99
C SER A 4 -5.42 -3.17 -27.05
N LEU A 5 -4.95 -2.30 -26.15
CA LEU A 5 -3.58 -1.75 -26.08
C LEU A 5 -3.18 -1.57 -24.61
N THR A 6 -3.35 -2.62 -23.81
CA THR A 6 -3.21 -2.55 -22.34
C THR A 6 -1.80 -2.10 -21.94
N ASP A 7 -0.77 -2.62 -22.61
CA ASP A 7 0.62 -2.33 -22.25
C ASP A 7 0.99 -0.86 -22.48
N ASP A 8 0.71 -0.32 -23.66
CA ASP A 8 1.00 1.08 -24.00
C ASP A 8 0.24 2.05 -23.08
N VAL A 9 -1.02 1.74 -22.79
CA VAL A 9 -1.85 2.56 -21.90
C VAL A 9 -1.31 2.53 -20.48
N MET A 10 -0.91 1.35 -19.99
CA MET A 10 -0.41 1.22 -18.62
C MET A 10 0.96 1.89 -18.43
N VAL A 11 1.84 1.85 -19.43
CA VAL A 11 3.09 2.64 -19.41
C VAL A 11 2.78 4.13 -19.26
N LEU A 12 1.87 4.67 -20.08
CA LEU A 12 1.49 6.08 -20.02
C LEU A 12 0.85 6.45 -18.67
N VAL A 13 0.01 5.57 -18.12
CA VAL A 13 -0.62 5.75 -16.79
C VAL A 13 0.43 5.82 -15.69
N ILE A 14 1.39 4.88 -15.68
CA ILE A 14 2.44 4.85 -14.66
C ILE A 14 3.37 6.07 -14.77
N GLU A 15 3.63 6.56 -15.98
CA GLU A 15 4.49 7.72 -16.20
C GLU A 15 3.83 9.06 -15.93
N ASN A 16 2.55 9.22 -16.27
CA ASN A 16 1.91 10.53 -16.29
C ASN A 16 0.79 10.66 -15.24
N VAL A 17 0.00 9.60 -15.03
CA VAL A 17 -1.18 9.65 -14.16
C VAL A 17 -0.82 9.40 -12.70
N ILE A 18 0.10 8.47 -12.42
CA ILE A 18 0.54 8.18 -11.06
C ILE A 18 1.16 9.41 -10.38
N PRO A 19 2.05 10.21 -11.03
CA PRO A 19 2.53 11.46 -10.43
C PRO A 19 1.40 12.46 -10.14
N MET A 20 0.37 12.53 -10.99
CA MET A 20 -0.77 13.43 -10.77
C MET A 20 -1.56 13.09 -9.51
N LEU A 21 -1.59 11.84 -9.06
CA LEU A 21 -2.23 11.48 -7.78
C LEU A 21 -1.58 12.17 -6.58
N SER A 22 -0.30 12.51 -6.66
CA SER A 22 0.45 13.15 -5.56
C SER A 22 0.57 14.67 -5.73
N ASP A 23 -0.04 15.26 -6.77
CA ASP A 23 0.04 16.69 -7.03
C ASP A 23 -0.83 17.49 -6.07
N LEU A 24 -0.21 18.02 -5.01
CA LEU A 24 -0.88 18.85 -4.01
C LEU A 24 -1.32 20.21 -4.56
N SER A 25 -0.78 20.66 -5.70
CA SER A 25 -1.11 21.96 -6.29
C SER A 25 -2.46 21.97 -7.03
N SER A 26 -2.93 20.80 -7.47
CA SER A 26 -4.15 20.68 -8.28
C SER A 26 -5.06 19.55 -7.80
N VAL A 27 -6.16 19.92 -7.14
CA VAL A 27 -7.20 18.96 -6.72
C VAL A 27 -7.83 18.27 -7.94
N CYS A 28 -8.05 19.01 -9.03
CA CYS A 28 -8.62 18.47 -10.26
C CYS A 28 -7.72 17.40 -10.89
N ALA A 29 -6.38 17.57 -10.83
CA ALA A 29 -5.45 16.55 -11.32
C ALA A 29 -5.55 15.26 -10.49
N ARG A 30 -5.58 15.37 -9.16
CA ARG A 30 -5.73 14.20 -8.27
C ARG A 30 -7.07 13.50 -8.46
N GLN A 31 -8.16 14.26 -8.56
CA GLN A 31 -9.50 13.72 -8.84
C GLN A 31 -9.55 13.00 -10.19
N GLY A 32 -9.03 13.63 -11.25
CA GLY A 32 -8.99 13.03 -12.59
C GLY A 32 -8.17 11.73 -12.61
N ALA A 33 -6.99 11.73 -11.97
CA ALA A 33 -6.15 10.55 -11.84
C ALA A 33 -6.85 9.43 -11.05
N GLY A 34 -7.49 9.76 -9.93
CA GLY A 34 -8.26 8.81 -9.14
C GLY A 34 -9.38 8.16 -9.95
N ILE A 35 -10.21 8.96 -10.62
CA ILE A 35 -11.33 8.49 -11.44
C ILE A 35 -10.83 7.60 -12.59
N LEU A 36 -9.79 8.02 -13.31
CA LEU A 36 -9.22 7.23 -14.39
C LEU A 36 -8.74 5.86 -13.90
N LEU A 37 -8.02 5.81 -12.77
CA LEU A 37 -7.56 4.56 -12.19
C LEU A 37 -8.74 3.67 -11.77
N SER A 38 -9.78 4.23 -11.16
CA SER A 38 -10.97 3.44 -10.81
C SER A 38 -11.67 2.86 -12.03
N LEU A 39 -11.75 3.61 -13.14
CA LEU A 39 -12.31 3.10 -14.39
C LEU A 39 -11.44 2.01 -15.02
N LEU A 40 -10.11 2.15 -14.97
CA LEU A 40 -9.19 1.12 -15.45
C LEU A 40 -9.32 -0.16 -14.62
N VAL A 41 -9.37 -0.05 -13.30
CA VAL A 41 -9.53 -1.20 -12.40
C VAL A 41 -10.84 -1.94 -12.65
N GLN A 42 -11.94 -1.22 -12.82
CA GLN A 42 -13.24 -1.82 -13.15
C GLN A 42 -13.27 -2.42 -14.57
N GLY A 43 -12.55 -1.82 -15.51
CA GLY A 43 -12.56 -2.21 -16.92
C GLY A 43 -11.64 -3.39 -17.26
N LEU A 44 -10.46 -3.47 -16.65
CA LEU A 44 -9.37 -4.38 -17.00
C LEU A 44 -9.21 -5.53 -16.00
N ALA A 45 -9.50 -5.32 -14.72
CA ALA A 45 -9.43 -6.32 -13.65
C ALA A 45 -8.16 -7.19 -13.68
N VAL A 46 -8.27 -8.44 -14.16
CA VAL A 46 -7.15 -9.42 -14.20
C VAL A 46 -6.02 -8.97 -15.13
N GLU A 47 -6.32 -8.19 -16.17
CA GLU A 47 -5.28 -7.65 -17.06
C GLU A 47 -4.35 -6.65 -16.35
N LEU A 48 -4.74 -6.15 -15.17
CA LEU A 48 -3.88 -5.28 -14.35
C LEU A 48 -2.90 -6.02 -13.45
N VAL A 49 -2.97 -7.35 -13.37
CA VAL A 49 -2.11 -8.16 -12.49
C VAL A 49 -0.62 -7.80 -12.64
N PRO A 50 -0.03 -7.69 -13.86
CA PRO A 50 1.39 -7.35 -14.01
C PRO A 50 1.73 -5.96 -13.47
N TYR A 51 0.76 -5.05 -13.43
CA TYR A 51 0.94 -3.64 -13.08
C TYR A 51 0.59 -3.34 -11.63
N ALA A 52 -0.06 -4.27 -10.91
CA ALA A 52 -0.52 -4.07 -9.54
C ALA A 52 0.57 -3.53 -8.59
N PRO A 53 1.85 -3.99 -8.64
CA PRO A 53 2.92 -3.43 -7.82
C PRO A 53 3.14 -1.91 -8.00
N PHE A 54 2.96 -1.39 -9.21
CA PHE A 54 3.12 0.05 -9.50
C PHE A 54 1.92 0.89 -9.08
N LEU A 55 0.76 0.28 -8.93
CA LEU A 55 -0.49 0.98 -8.63
C LEU A 55 -0.79 0.98 -7.15
N VAL A 56 -0.53 -0.13 -6.45
CA VAL A 56 -0.97 -0.31 -5.06
C VAL A 56 -0.34 0.72 -4.13
N VAL A 57 0.97 0.95 -4.24
CA VAL A 57 1.67 1.85 -3.30
C VAL A 57 1.25 3.32 -3.49
N PRO A 58 1.19 3.87 -4.72
CA PRO A 58 0.64 5.21 -4.93
C PRO A 58 -0.82 5.35 -4.45
N LEU A 59 -1.68 4.37 -4.74
CA LEU A 59 -3.07 4.39 -4.28
C LEU A 59 -3.17 4.42 -2.76
N LEU A 60 -2.34 3.60 -2.08
CA LEU A 60 -2.27 3.59 -0.62
C LEU A 60 -1.87 4.95 -0.05
N LYS A 61 -0.81 5.56 -0.59
CA LYS A 61 -0.32 6.88 -0.14
C LYS A 61 -1.40 7.96 -0.26
N CYS A 62 -2.35 7.80 -1.19
CA CYS A 62 -3.45 8.73 -1.44
C CYS A 62 -4.74 8.42 -0.66
N MET A 63 -4.83 7.34 0.11
CA MET A 63 -6.01 7.06 0.95
C MET A 63 -6.20 8.09 2.07
N SER A 64 -5.14 8.81 2.41
CA SER A 64 -5.16 9.91 3.37
C SER A 64 -5.18 11.29 2.69
N ASP A 65 -5.59 11.39 1.42
CA ASP A 65 -5.68 12.67 0.69
C ASP A 65 -6.63 13.66 1.42
N PRO A 66 -6.37 14.98 1.43
CA PRO A 66 -7.30 15.95 2.01
C PRO A 66 -8.70 15.94 1.34
N ASP A 67 -8.79 15.65 0.04
CA ASP A 67 -10.04 15.60 -0.70
C ASP A 67 -10.77 14.27 -0.53
N GLY A 68 -12.04 14.33 -0.14
CA GLY A 68 -12.84 13.14 0.15
C GLY A 68 -13.13 12.26 -1.07
N SER A 69 -13.27 12.86 -2.25
CA SER A 69 -13.55 12.10 -3.48
C SER A 69 -12.31 11.33 -3.92
N VAL A 70 -11.12 11.94 -3.85
CA VAL A 70 -9.85 11.25 -4.11
C VAL A 70 -9.72 10.04 -3.19
N ARG A 71 -9.90 10.22 -1.86
CA ARG A 71 -9.84 9.12 -0.90
C ARG A 71 -10.78 7.97 -1.26
N GLN A 72 -12.03 8.28 -1.60
CA GLN A 72 -13.02 7.26 -1.93
C GLN A 72 -12.59 6.45 -3.17
N THR A 73 -12.19 7.14 -4.23
CA THR A 73 -11.84 6.50 -5.50
C THR A 73 -10.56 5.67 -5.39
N VAL A 74 -9.51 6.19 -4.74
CA VAL A 74 -8.26 5.44 -4.58
C VAL A 74 -8.41 4.25 -3.63
N THR A 75 -9.23 4.38 -2.58
CA THR A 75 -9.53 3.27 -1.66
C THR A 75 -10.25 2.14 -2.38
N HIS A 76 -11.23 2.47 -3.22
CA HIS A 76 -11.93 1.49 -4.04
C HIS A 76 -10.98 0.75 -5.00
N SER A 77 -10.13 1.49 -5.73
CA SER A 77 -9.14 0.92 -6.64
C SER A 77 -8.13 0.02 -5.92
N PHE A 78 -7.62 0.45 -4.77
CA PHE A 78 -6.71 -0.37 -3.96
C PHE A 78 -7.39 -1.66 -3.48
N ALA A 79 -8.61 -1.58 -2.95
CA ALA A 79 -9.32 -2.75 -2.44
C ALA A 79 -9.56 -3.80 -3.53
N ALA A 80 -9.72 -3.38 -4.79
CA ALA A 80 -9.85 -4.28 -5.93
C ALA A 80 -8.51 -4.84 -6.42
N LEU A 81 -7.40 -4.08 -6.30
CA LEU A 81 -6.08 -4.50 -6.79
C LEU A 81 -5.27 -5.33 -5.77
N VAL A 82 -5.41 -5.06 -4.48
CA VAL A 82 -4.63 -5.77 -3.44
C VAL A 82 -4.83 -7.28 -3.47
N PRO A 83 -6.06 -7.83 -3.65
CA PRO A 83 -6.25 -9.28 -3.79
C PRO A 83 -5.56 -9.89 -5.02
N LEU A 84 -5.21 -9.07 -6.02
CA LEU A 84 -4.51 -9.49 -7.23
C LEU A 84 -2.99 -9.45 -7.09
N LEU A 85 -2.44 -8.76 -6.08
CA LEU A 85 -1.00 -8.68 -5.86
C LEU A 85 -0.28 -10.03 -5.76
N PRO A 86 -0.81 -11.06 -5.05
CA PRO A 86 -0.14 -12.35 -5.00
C PRO A 86 0.06 -12.98 -6.39
N LEU A 87 -0.84 -12.69 -7.34
CA LEU A 87 -0.78 -13.19 -8.72
C LEU A 87 0.25 -12.45 -9.57
N SER A 88 0.69 -11.27 -9.14
CA SER A 88 1.73 -10.48 -9.82
C SER A 88 3.13 -11.06 -9.62
N ARG A 89 3.33 -11.90 -8.60
CA ARG A 89 4.61 -12.59 -8.35
C ARG A 89 4.94 -13.51 -9.53
N GLY A 90 6.00 -13.16 -10.26
CA GLY A 90 6.44 -13.91 -11.45
C GLY A 90 5.72 -13.55 -12.75
N ALA A 91 4.84 -12.54 -12.75
CA ALA A 91 4.27 -12.00 -13.98
C ALA A 91 5.35 -11.27 -14.80
N SER A 92 5.33 -11.44 -16.12
CA SER A 92 6.23 -10.69 -17.00
C SER A 92 5.75 -9.25 -17.15
N LEU A 93 6.62 -8.31 -16.80
CA LEU A 93 6.39 -6.88 -16.96
C LEU A 93 6.80 -6.42 -18.36
N PRO A 94 5.91 -5.73 -19.11
CA PRO A 94 6.28 -5.15 -20.38
C PRO A 94 7.09 -3.86 -20.22
N GLY A 95 7.94 -3.58 -21.22
CA GLY A 95 8.46 -2.23 -21.49
C GLY A 95 9.31 -1.54 -20.41
N GLY A 96 10.40 -2.16 -19.93
CA GLY A 96 11.39 -1.48 -19.06
C GLY A 96 10.87 -1.12 -17.65
N LEU A 97 9.60 -1.36 -17.36
CA LEU A 97 8.98 -1.10 -16.07
C LEU A 97 9.66 -1.88 -14.92
N SER A 98 10.17 -3.08 -15.18
CA SER A 98 10.92 -3.87 -14.19
C SER A 98 12.09 -3.11 -13.55
N GLU A 99 12.79 -2.29 -14.33
CA GLU A 99 13.92 -1.48 -13.84
C GLU A 99 13.42 -0.33 -12.95
N ARG A 100 12.27 0.26 -13.29
CA ARG A 100 11.60 1.28 -12.44
C ARG A 100 11.07 0.70 -11.14
N LEU A 101 10.49 -0.51 -11.14
CA LEU A 101 10.06 -1.15 -9.88
C LEU A 101 11.27 -1.35 -8.96
N SER A 102 12.39 -1.80 -9.53
CA SER A 102 13.64 -2.02 -8.82
C SER A 102 14.24 -0.70 -8.27
N SER A 103 13.96 0.44 -8.91
CA SER A 103 14.40 1.75 -8.44
C SER A 103 13.66 2.24 -7.18
N SER A 104 12.44 1.74 -6.92
CA SER A 104 11.69 2.04 -5.70
C SER A 104 11.82 0.90 -4.68
N ALA A 105 13.04 0.75 -4.13
CA ALA A 105 13.36 -0.32 -3.19
C ALA A 105 12.44 -0.33 -1.95
N GLU A 106 12.02 0.85 -1.48
CA GLU A 106 11.09 0.98 -0.34
C GLU A 106 9.69 0.47 -0.67
N ASP A 107 9.16 0.81 -1.85
CA ASP A 107 7.82 0.37 -2.27
C ASP A 107 7.83 -1.16 -2.54
N GLY A 108 8.92 -1.71 -3.07
CA GLY A 108 9.11 -3.15 -3.24
C GLY A 108 9.17 -3.89 -1.89
N GLN A 109 9.96 -3.39 -0.94
CA GLN A 109 10.03 -3.97 0.42
C GLN A 109 8.65 -3.94 1.11
N PHE A 110 7.92 -2.83 0.97
CA PHE A 110 6.56 -2.71 1.48
C PHE A 110 5.63 -3.78 0.93
N LEU A 111 5.64 -4.00 -0.39
CA LEU A 111 4.77 -4.99 -1.03
C LEU A 111 5.09 -6.41 -0.55
N GLU A 112 6.36 -6.73 -0.34
CA GLU A 112 6.75 -8.02 0.23
C GLU A 112 6.25 -8.17 1.67
N GLN A 113 6.41 -7.15 2.53
CA GLN A 113 5.90 -7.15 3.91
C GLN A 113 4.36 -7.18 3.98
N LEU A 114 3.68 -6.61 2.99
CA LEU A 114 2.21 -6.64 2.88
C LEU A 114 1.71 -8.05 2.51
N LEU A 115 2.44 -8.77 1.66
CA LEU A 115 2.10 -10.12 1.22
C LEU A 115 2.54 -11.19 2.22
N ASP A 116 3.65 -10.97 2.92
CA ASP A 116 4.21 -11.87 3.93
C ASP A 116 4.59 -11.08 5.18
N ASN A 117 3.70 -11.13 6.19
CA ASN A 117 3.89 -10.42 7.44
C ASN A 117 5.03 -10.99 8.31
N THR A 118 5.60 -12.15 7.96
CA THR A 118 6.77 -12.70 8.65
C THR A 118 8.06 -11.95 8.31
N GLN A 119 8.05 -11.15 7.23
CA GLN A 119 9.15 -10.30 6.80
C GLN A 119 9.13 -8.89 7.42
N ILE A 120 8.22 -8.64 8.36
CA ILE A 120 8.14 -7.34 9.05
C ILE A 120 9.34 -7.19 9.98
N ASP A 121 10.08 -6.09 9.80
CA ASP A 121 11.27 -5.79 10.60
C ASP A 121 10.93 -5.58 12.09
N ASP A 122 11.88 -5.91 12.96
CA ASP A 122 11.76 -5.63 14.39
C ASP A 122 11.72 -4.12 14.65
N PHE A 123 10.64 -3.66 15.27
CA PHE A 123 10.46 -2.28 15.67
C PHE A 123 11.07 -2.04 17.06
N LYS A 124 12.12 -1.22 17.10
CA LYS A 124 12.73 -0.78 18.36
C LYS A 124 11.89 0.36 18.96
N LEU A 125 11.33 0.10 20.14
CA LEU A 125 10.66 1.13 20.92
C LEU A 125 11.70 2.13 21.42
N ASN A 126 11.43 3.42 21.26
CA ASN A 126 12.28 4.51 21.77
C ASN A 126 11.91 4.94 23.20
N ILE A 127 11.05 4.17 23.86
CA ILE A 127 10.61 4.38 25.24
C ILE A 127 11.06 3.21 26.09
N ASP A 128 11.38 3.49 27.35
CA ASP A 128 11.65 2.45 28.32
C ASP A 128 10.34 1.87 28.84
N LEU A 129 10.19 0.55 28.76
CA LEU A 129 9.03 -0.17 29.28
C LEU A 129 9.41 -0.81 30.61
N SER A 130 8.63 -0.57 31.66
CA SER A 130 8.82 -1.23 32.97
C SER A 130 8.47 -2.73 32.96
N VAL A 131 8.26 -3.32 31.79
CA VAL A 131 7.86 -4.72 31.58
C VAL A 131 8.67 -5.31 30.43
N GLU A 132 9.03 -6.58 30.56
CA GLU A 132 9.64 -7.32 29.47
C GLU A 132 8.56 -7.77 28.48
N LEU A 133 8.75 -7.44 27.20
CA LEU A 133 7.85 -7.86 26.14
C LEU A 133 8.05 -9.33 25.82
N ARG A 134 6.95 -10.09 25.79
CA ARG A 134 6.97 -11.45 25.24
C ARG A 134 7.09 -11.37 23.72
N ARG A 135 7.64 -12.42 23.10
CA ARG A 135 7.83 -12.50 21.65
C ARG A 135 6.60 -12.09 20.83
N TYR A 136 5.42 -12.63 21.14
CA TYR A 136 4.19 -12.30 20.41
C TYR A 136 3.74 -10.84 20.61
N GLN A 137 4.10 -10.21 21.74
CA GLN A 137 3.79 -8.79 21.98
C GLN A 137 4.70 -7.91 21.14
N GLN A 138 5.98 -8.28 21.01
CA GLN A 138 6.91 -7.63 20.09
C GLN A 138 6.45 -7.81 18.64
N GLU A 139 6.03 -9.01 18.23
CA GLU A 139 5.48 -9.26 16.89
C GLU A 139 4.22 -8.39 16.62
N GLY A 140 3.31 -8.27 17.59
CA GLY A 140 2.15 -7.38 17.48
C GLY A 140 2.52 -5.90 17.41
N ILE A 141 3.55 -5.47 18.15
CA ILE A 141 4.13 -4.12 18.06
C ILE A 141 4.77 -3.89 16.69
N ASN A 142 5.56 -4.84 16.16
CA ASN A 142 6.15 -4.77 14.83
C ASN A 142 5.07 -4.59 13.77
N TRP A 143 3.98 -5.37 13.86
CA TRP A 143 2.84 -5.26 12.95
C TRP A 143 2.13 -3.91 13.03
N LEU A 144 1.86 -3.41 14.23
CA LEU A 144 1.28 -2.07 14.42
C LEU A 144 2.21 -0.95 13.92
N ALA A 145 3.53 -1.09 14.12
CA ALA A 145 4.52 -0.17 13.59
C ALA A 145 4.58 -0.19 12.06
N PHE A 146 4.47 -1.36 11.44
CA PHE A 146 4.34 -1.53 9.99
C PHE A 146 3.09 -0.78 9.47
N LEU A 147 1.92 -1.00 10.09
CA LEU A 147 0.71 -0.28 9.69
C LEU A 147 0.90 1.24 9.79
N ARG A 148 1.48 1.71 10.89
CA ARG A 148 1.78 3.13 11.11
C ARG A 148 2.73 3.67 10.03
N ARG A 149 3.84 2.97 9.74
CA ARG A 149 4.85 3.37 8.74
C ARG A 149 4.22 3.61 7.37
N PHE A 150 3.23 2.79 7.00
CA PHE A 150 2.58 2.85 5.69
C PHE A 150 1.20 3.51 5.69
N LYS A 151 0.84 4.21 6.78
CA LYS A 151 -0.47 4.89 6.94
C LYS A 151 -1.67 3.96 6.71
N LEU A 152 -1.49 2.69 7.05
CA LEU A 152 -2.55 1.69 7.03
C LEU A 152 -3.28 1.67 8.37
N HIS A 153 -4.51 1.15 8.32
CA HIS A 153 -5.32 0.86 9.48
C HIS A 153 -5.53 -0.65 9.57
N GLY A 154 -5.63 -1.17 10.78
CA GLY A 154 -5.81 -2.59 11.02
C GLY A 154 -6.43 -2.85 12.36
N ILE A 155 -6.86 -4.10 12.57
CA ILE A 155 -7.47 -4.56 13.80
C ILE A 155 -6.52 -5.56 14.47
N LEU A 156 -6.16 -5.30 15.73
CA LEU A 156 -5.40 -6.24 16.54
C LEU A 156 -6.35 -7.25 17.19
N CYS A 157 -6.51 -8.41 16.56
CA CYS A 157 -7.50 -9.43 16.93
C CYS A 157 -6.95 -10.55 17.85
N ASP A 158 -5.93 -10.25 18.66
CA ASP A 158 -5.35 -11.22 19.60
C ASP A 158 -6.37 -11.79 20.59
N GLY A 159 -6.11 -13.00 21.08
CA GLY A 159 -6.85 -13.61 22.19
C GLY A 159 -6.92 -12.73 23.45
N MET A 160 -7.89 -13.01 24.32
CA MET A 160 -7.98 -12.35 25.62
C MET A 160 -6.72 -12.64 26.47
N GLY A 161 -6.24 -11.63 27.19
CA GLY A 161 -5.06 -11.77 28.05
C GLY A 161 -3.70 -11.60 27.37
N LEU A 162 -3.63 -11.50 26.03
CA LEU A 162 -2.36 -11.30 25.30
C LEU A 162 -1.80 -9.85 25.37
N GLY A 163 -2.47 -8.96 26.11
CA GLY A 163 -1.94 -7.63 26.38
C GLY A 163 -2.07 -6.63 25.23
N LYS A 164 -3.15 -6.69 24.45
CA LYS A 164 -3.45 -5.73 23.36
C LYS A 164 -3.33 -4.26 23.80
N THR A 165 -3.76 -3.94 25.02
CA THR A 165 -3.65 -2.59 25.59
C THR A 165 -2.19 -2.15 25.72
N LEU A 166 -1.30 -3.04 26.17
CA LEU A 166 0.14 -2.76 26.27
C LEU A 166 0.72 -2.51 24.87
N GLN A 167 0.45 -3.41 23.92
CA GLN A 167 0.97 -3.31 22.55
C GLN A 167 0.52 -2.01 21.87
N ALA A 168 -0.78 -1.69 21.93
CA ALA A 168 -1.33 -0.46 21.35
C ALA A 168 -0.77 0.79 22.04
N SER A 169 -0.70 0.81 23.37
CA SER A 169 -0.18 1.96 24.12
C SER A 169 1.31 2.19 23.85
N ALA A 170 2.12 1.13 23.73
CA ALA A 170 3.55 1.25 23.42
C ALA A 170 3.77 1.94 22.06
N ILE A 171 2.98 1.59 21.04
CA ILE A 171 3.06 2.22 19.71
C ILE A 171 2.64 3.68 19.72
N VAL A 172 1.59 4.02 20.47
CA VAL A 172 1.12 5.40 20.62
C VAL A 172 2.11 6.23 21.44
N ALA A 173 2.75 5.65 22.45
CA ALA A 173 3.73 6.35 23.29
C ALA A 173 5.10 6.54 22.61
N CYS A 174 5.47 5.70 21.64
CA CYS A 174 6.66 5.84 20.80
C CYS A 174 6.52 6.96 19.73
N HIS A 175 6.05 8.13 20.16
CA HIS A 175 5.85 9.29 19.30
C HIS A 175 7.05 10.22 19.28
#